data_AF-A0A315XWM9-F1
#
_entry.id   AF-A0A315XWM9-F1
#
_cell.length_a   1.000
_cell.length_b   1.000
_cell.length_c   1.000
_cell.angle_alpha   90.00
_cell.angle_beta   90.00
_cell.angle_gamma   90.00
#
_symmetry.space_group_name_H-M   'P 1'
#
loop_
_entity.id
_entity.type
_entity.pdbx_description
1 polymer ?
#
loop_
_entity_poly.entity_id
_entity_poly.type
_entity_poly.pdbx_seq_one_letter_code
_entity_poly.pdbx_strand_id
1 'polypeptide(L)' 'MKWVIMRISDGMYAVSPRFFVFNKLFARRFNTKKQAEAYMISSGFDRRAYTACELEVET' A
#
# COMPACT_ATOMS: atom_id res chain seq x y z
N MET A 1 12.88 0.76 7.05
CA MET A 1 11.64 0.05 6.64
C MET A 1 10.71 1.02 5.93
N LYS A 2 9.99 0.56 4.91
CA LYS A 2 8.97 1.35 4.20
C LYS A 2 7.65 0.58 4.26
N TRP A 3 6.54 1.29 4.24
CA TRP A 3 5.20 0.71 4.23
C TRP A 3 4.54 0.98 2.88
N VAL A 4 3.77 0.03 2.38
CA VAL A 4 3.00 0.14 1.14
C VAL A 4 1.57 -0.36 1.39
N ILE A 5 0.65 -0.03 0.49
CA ILE A 5 -0.73 -0.50 0.55
C ILE A 5 -0.90 -1.59 -0.50
N MET A 6 -1.36 -2.76 -0.08
CA MET A 6 -1.61 -3.93 -0.93
C MET A 6 -3.10 -4.24 -0.98
N ARG A 7 -3.60 -4.57 -2.16
CA ARG A 7 -4.92 -5.13 -2.40
C ARG A 7 -4.88 -6.62 -2.12
N ILE A 8 -5.78 -7.07 -1.25
CA ILE A 8 -5.80 -8.44 -0.72
C ILE A 8 -6.20 -9.45 -1.80
N SER A 9 -7.08 -9.07 -2.74
CA SER A 9 -7.64 -9.99 -3.73
C SER A 9 -6.64 -10.52 -4.75
N ASP A 10 -5.65 -9.71 -5.14
CA ASP A 10 -4.74 -10.03 -6.25
C ASP A 10 -3.28 -9.62 -6.00
N GLY A 11 -2.96 -9.18 -4.78
CA GLY A 11 -1.60 -8.83 -4.39
C GLY A 11 -1.06 -7.57 -5.08
N MET A 12 -1.91 -6.75 -5.72
CA MET A 12 -1.47 -5.50 -6.33
C MET A 12 -1.19 -4.43 -5.29
N TYR A 13 -0.24 -3.55 -5.56
CA TYR A 13 0.16 -2.46 -4.67
C TYR A 13 -0.35 -1.11 -5.18
N ALA A 14 -0.82 -0.27 -4.27
CA ALA A 14 -1.35 1.04 -4.61
C ALA A 14 -0.22 2.05 -4.86
N VAL A 15 -0.31 2.74 -6.00
CA VAL A 15 0.45 3.97 -6.28
C VAL A 15 -0.41 5.19 -5.94
N SER A 16 -1.71 5.08 -6.23
CA SER A 16 -2.75 6.05 -5.92
C SER A 16 -4.09 5.31 -5.69
N PRO A 17 -5.18 6.01 -5.33
CA PRO A 17 -6.48 5.36 -5.09
C PRO A 17 -7.10 4.72 -6.34
N ARG A 18 -6.61 5.10 -7.54
CA ARG A 18 -7.10 4.60 -8.83
C ARG A 18 -6.03 3.88 -9.65
N PHE A 19 -4.80 3.77 -9.15
CA PHE A 19 -3.68 3.20 -9.91
C PHE A 19 -2.88 2.22 -9.06
N PHE A 20 -2.71 1.02 -9.62
CA PHE A 20 -2.16 -0.14 -8.93
C PHE A 20 -1.13 -0.84 -9.81
N VAL A 21 -0.15 -1.48 -9.19
CA VAL A 21 0.97 -2.16 -9.85
C VAL A 21 1.25 -3.51 -9.20
N PHE A 22 1.72 -4.48 -9.98
CA PHE A 22 2.11 -5.79 -9.43
C PHE A 22 3.48 -5.77 -8.74
N ASN A 23 4.40 -4.93 -9.21
CA ASN A 23 5.73 -4.84 -8.61
C ASN A 23 5.74 -3.84 -7.45
N LYS A 24 5.98 -4.36 -6.24
CA LYS A 24 6.05 -3.61 -4.97
C LYS A 24 7.01 -2.42 -4.99
N LEU A 25 8.03 -2.44 -5.86
CA LEU A 25 8.99 -1.35 -6.01
C LEU A 25 8.36 -0.05 -6.51
N PHE A 26 7.30 -0.12 -7.33
CA PHE A 26 6.62 1.07 -7.86
C PHE A 26 5.47 1.56 -6.98
N ALA A 27 5.19 0.85 -5.87
CA ALA A 27 4.14 1.23 -4.94
C ALA A 27 4.46 2.55 -4.23
N ARG A 28 3.40 3.23 -3.77
CA ARG A 28 3.56 4.39 -2.90
C ARG A 28 4.12 3.97 -1.56
N ARG A 29 5.24 4.58 -1.16
CA ARG A 29 5.98 4.24 0.05
C ARG A 29 5.67 5.24 1.16
N PHE A 30 5.45 4.73 2.37
CA PHE A 30 5.24 5.49 3.58
C PHE A 30 6.36 5.19 4.58
N ASN A 31 6.67 6.15 5.45
CA ASN A 31 7.72 5.96 6.45
C ASN A 31 7.23 5.12 7.63
N THR A 32 5.94 5.17 7.94
CA THR A 32 5.32 4.44 9.06
C THR A 32 4.02 3.77 8.64
N LYS A 33 3.63 2.70 9.34
CA LYS A 33 2.31 2.06 9.18
C LYS A 33 1.17 3.06 9.30
N LYS A 34 1.24 3.93 10.32
CA LYS A 34 0.24 4.96 10.60
C LYS A 34 0.04 5.92 9.43
N GLN A 35 1.10 6.27 8.70
CA GLN A 35 0.98 7.10 7.49
C GLN A 35 0.27 6.37 6.35
N ALA A 36 0.57 5.08 6.14
CA ALA A 36 -0.12 4.27 5.14
C ALA A 36 -1.60 4.11 5.46
N GLU A 37 -1.94 3.81 6.73
CA GLU A 37 -3.32 3.68 7.19
C GLU A 37 -4.09 5.01 7.10
N ALA A 38 -3.47 6.13 7.49
CA ALA A 38 -4.09 7.44 7.34
C ALA A 38 -4.41 7.75 5.88
N TYR A 39 -3.51 7.40 4.97
CA TYR A 39 -3.74 7.54 3.53
C TYR A 39 -4.86 6.64 3.02
N MET A 40 -4.94 5.39 3.50
CA MET A 40 -6.05 4.48 3.17
C MET A 40 -7.40 5.10 3.54
N ILE A 41 -7.50 5.66 4.75
CA ILE A 41 -8.73 6.30 5.25
C ILE A 41 -9.07 7.54 4.42
N SER A 42 -8.13 8.46 4.24
CA SER A 42 -8.39 9.73 3.55
C SER A 42 -8.67 9.55 2.05
N SER A 43 -8.18 8.46 1.46
CA SER A 43 -8.37 8.15 0.05
C SER A 43 -9.54 7.20 -0.23
N GLY A 44 -10.29 6.78 0.79
CA GLY A 44 -11.48 5.93 0.64
C GLY A 44 -11.18 4.46 0.31
N PHE A 45 -10.02 3.94 0.69
CA PHE A 45 -9.74 2.51 0.55
C PHE A 45 -10.60 1.69 1.51
N ASP A 46 -11.22 0.62 1.02
CA ASP A 46 -11.91 -0.34 1.86
C ASP A 46 -10.91 -1.18 2.66
N ARG A 47 -10.95 -1.07 3.99
CA ARG A 47 -10.09 -1.86 4.89
C ARG A 47 -10.27 -3.38 4.77
N ARG A 48 -11.36 -3.85 4.16
CA ARG A 48 -11.60 -5.28 3.87
C ARG A 48 -10.87 -5.74 2.62
N ALA A 49 -10.60 -4.84 1.68
CA ALA A 49 -9.98 -5.16 0.40
C ALA A 49 -8.50 -4.74 0.34
N TYR A 50 -8.06 -3.85 1.23
CA TYR A 50 -6.72 -3.28 1.23
C TYR A 50 -6.08 -3.33 2.62
N THR A 51 -4.76 -3.49 2.67
CA THR A 51 -3.98 -3.52 3.91
C THR A 51 -2.65 -2.79 3.76
N ALA A 52 -2.14 -2.23 4.85
CA ALA A 52 -0.78 -1.69 4.91
C ALA A 52 0.21 -2.81 5.27
N CYS A 53 1.22 -3.01 4.44
CA CYS A 53 2.26 -4.04 4.63
C CYS A 53 3.66 -3.44 4.56
N GLU A 54 4.61 -4.11 5.20
CA GLU A 54 6.01 -3.74 5.14
C GLU A 54 6.60 -4.09 3.78
N LEU A 55 7.32 -3.14 3.21
CA LEU A 55 8.16 -3.35 2.05
C LEU A 55 9.52 -3.83 2.55
N GLU A 56 9.70 -5.15 2.60
CA GLU A 56 11.03 -5.75 2.67
C GLU A 56 11.74 -5.41 1.36
N VAL A 57 12.67 -4.46 1.47
CA VAL A 57 13.59 -4.13 0.39
C VAL A 57 14.62 -5.24 0.39
N GLU A 58 14.49 -6.21 -0.51
CA GLU A 58 15.59 -7.09 -0.84
C GLU A 58 16.71 -6.19 -1.41
N THR A 59 17.81 -6.12 -0.67
CA THR A 59 19.09 -5.53 -1.12
C THR A 59 19.59 -6.19 -2.38
#